data_AF-I6VPR3-F1
#
_entry.id   AF-I6VPR3-F1
#
_cell.length_a   1.000
_cell.length_b   1.000
_cell.length_c   1.000
_cell.angle_alpha   90.00
_cell.angle_beta   90.00
_cell.angle_gamma   90.00
#
_symmetry.space_group_name_H-M   'P 1'
#
loop_
_entity.id
_entity.type
_entity.pdbx_description
1 polymer ?
#
loop_
_entity_poly.entity_id
_entity_poly.type
_entity_poly.pdbx_seq_one_letter_code
_entity_poly.pdbx_strand_id
1 'polypeptide(L)'
;DYRISCLLSIFKQEFDETERASGDLSLGQKTIDLELIGTQAEGIFGSSEECVALDLDGQGGRTFLRVLLHLAMHDYPPLVSGALHLLFRHFSQRQEVLQAFKQVQLLVSDSDVESYKQIKSDLDVLRQSVEKSELWVYKSKASEEHGNKKKKSKEDEDDATPRKAPPQLSTTDKKGSAIDLDIGPPLHADQAEEYKKIQQILIRMNKLCIQTIGGQIKPRKHEQRLLRNVGVHTVVLDLLQVPFDAKEDVRMNELMRLAHDF
;
A
#
# COMPACT_ATOMS: atom_id res chain seq x y z
N ASP A 1 -7.29 13.36 11.93
CA ASP A 1 -8.69 13.41 12.37
C ASP A 1 -8.68 13.68 13.87
N TYR A 2 -9.42 14.70 14.34
CA TYR A 2 -9.47 15.09 15.76
C TYR A 2 -9.95 13.93 16.65
N ARG A 3 -10.94 13.15 16.21
CA ARG A 3 -11.56 12.10 17.01
C ARG A 3 -10.59 10.97 17.31
N ILE A 4 -9.80 10.59 16.30
CA ILE A 4 -8.73 9.59 16.44
C ILE A 4 -7.67 10.09 17.43
N SER A 5 -7.25 11.35 17.31
CA SER A 5 -6.29 11.95 18.25
C SER A 5 -6.82 11.97 19.68
N CYS A 6 -8.10 12.31 19.89
CA CYS A 6 -8.73 12.28 21.21
C CYS A 6 -8.78 10.87 21.81
N LEU A 7 -9.17 9.86 21.03
CA LEU A 7 -9.14 8.46 21.47
C LEU A 7 -7.74 8.02 21.91
N LEU A 8 -6.71 8.40 21.16
CA LEU A 8 -5.31 8.11 21.50
C LEU A 8 -4.86 8.86 22.77
N SER A 9 -5.29 10.11 22.95
CA SER A 9 -5.01 10.88 24.16
C SER A 9 -5.67 10.27 25.40
N ILE A 10 -6.94 9.90 25.32
CA ILE A 10 -7.67 9.20 26.39
C ILE A 10 -6.94 7.90 26.75
N PHE A 11 -6.64 7.08 25.75
CA PHE A 11 -5.93 5.81 25.96
C PHE A 11 -4.56 6.03 26.60
N LYS A 12 -3.79 7.01 26.13
CA LYS A 12 -2.47 7.32 26.68
C LYS A 12 -2.55 7.82 28.12
N GLN A 13 -3.52 8.66 28.45
CA GLN A 13 -3.71 9.15 29.81
C GLN A 13 -4.00 8.01 30.78
N GLU A 14 -4.95 7.14 30.46
CA GLU A 14 -5.28 5.96 31.28
C GLU A 14 -4.09 5.01 31.43
N PHE A 15 -3.31 4.83 30.35
CA PHE A 15 -2.09 4.02 30.38
C PHE A 15 -1.01 4.63 31.30
N ASP A 16 -0.73 5.94 31.16
CA ASP A 16 0.26 6.65 31.96
C ASP A 16 -0.15 6.73 33.45
N GLU A 17 -1.44 6.91 33.75
CA GLU A 17 -1.98 6.92 35.11
C GLU A 17 -1.88 5.55 35.77
N THR A 18 -2.15 4.48 35.02
CA THR A 18 -2.00 3.09 35.49
C THR A 18 -0.54 2.78 35.83
N GLU A 19 0.42 3.22 35.00
CA GLU A 19 1.87 3.09 35.24
C GLU A 19 2.34 3.89 36.46
N ARG A 20 1.86 5.12 36.65
CA ARG A 20 2.23 5.94 37.83
C ARG A 20 1.65 5.41 39.14
N ALA A 21 0.44 4.86 39.10
CA ALA A 21 -0.24 4.32 40.28
C ALA A 21 0.30 2.95 40.72
N SER A 22 1.16 2.31 39.93
CA SER A 22 1.72 0.97 40.20
C SER A 22 3.15 1.00 40.77
N GLY A 23 3.64 2.17 41.19
CA GLY A 23 4.99 2.42 41.71
C GLY A 23 5.49 1.63 42.93
N ASP A 24 4.88 0.50 43.32
CA ASP A 24 5.44 -0.42 44.33
C ASP A 24 4.90 -1.87 44.30
N LEU A 25 4.08 -2.28 43.32
CA LEU A 25 3.56 -3.66 43.25
C LEU A 25 3.53 -4.18 41.82
N SER A 26 4.09 -5.39 41.64
CA SER A 26 4.17 -6.19 40.42
C SER A 26 3.24 -5.75 39.28
N LEU A 27 3.87 -5.39 38.15
CA LEU A 27 3.37 -4.89 36.85
C LEU A 27 2.27 -5.73 36.15
N GLY A 28 1.60 -6.65 36.85
CA GLY A 28 0.74 -7.68 36.27
C GLY A 28 -0.73 -7.65 36.68
N GLN A 29 -1.22 -6.68 37.48
CA GLN A 29 -2.55 -6.83 38.12
C GLN A 29 -3.53 -5.66 38.06
N LYS A 30 -3.18 -4.48 37.50
CA LYS A 30 -4.20 -3.47 37.15
C LYS A 30 -4.43 -3.46 35.65
N THR A 31 -5.55 -4.05 35.26
CA THR A 31 -6.08 -4.02 33.90
C THR A 31 -6.51 -2.60 33.55
N ILE A 32 -6.10 -2.10 32.38
CA ILE A 32 -6.60 -0.84 31.81
C ILE A 32 -8.12 -0.81 31.93
N ASP A 33 -8.68 0.28 32.48
CA ASP A 33 -10.13 0.44 32.65
C ASP A 33 -10.80 0.73 31.30
N LEU A 34 -11.18 -0.34 30.61
CA LEU A 34 -11.84 -0.27 29.31
C LEU A 34 -13.24 0.36 29.40
N GLU A 35 -13.90 0.32 30.56
CA GLU A 35 -15.23 0.89 30.76
C GLU A 35 -15.15 2.42 30.88
N LEU A 36 -14.15 2.92 31.60
CA LEU A 36 -13.84 4.34 31.68
C LEU A 36 -13.44 4.91 30.31
N ILE A 37 -12.55 4.23 29.58
CA ILE A 37 -12.18 4.61 28.21
C ILE A 37 -13.41 4.65 27.30
N GLY A 38 -14.28 3.64 27.38
CA GLY A 38 -15.51 3.57 26.59
C GLY A 38 -16.45 4.74 26.87
N THR A 39 -16.62 5.10 28.14
CA THR A 39 -17.48 6.22 28.55
C THR A 39 -16.93 7.57 28.07
N GLN A 40 -15.62 7.80 28.21
CA GLN A 40 -14.98 9.02 27.70
C GLN A 40 -15.02 9.09 26.16
N ALA A 41 -14.84 7.94 25.48
CA ALA A 41 -14.91 7.85 24.02
C ALA A 41 -16.30 8.18 23.46
N GLU A 42 -17.38 7.79 24.15
CA GLU A 42 -18.75 8.19 23.76
C GLU A 42 -18.94 9.71 23.81
N GLY A 43 -18.22 10.40 24.71
CA GLY A 43 -18.19 11.86 24.78
C GLY A 43 -17.70 12.55 23.50
N ILE A 44 -16.91 11.87 22.66
CA ILE A 44 -16.41 12.40 21.37
C ILE A 44 -17.53 12.51 20.32
N PHE A 45 -18.55 11.65 20.43
CA PHE A 45 -19.70 11.63 19.52
C PHE A 45 -20.95 12.28 20.11
N GLY A 46 -21.00 12.42 21.44
CA GLY A 46 -22.08 13.05 22.17
C GLY A 46 -21.97 14.57 22.25
N SER A 47 -23.03 15.21 22.75
CA SER A 47 -23.10 16.64 23.04
C SER A 47 -22.37 17.00 24.34
N SER A 48 -21.10 16.61 24.46
CA SER A 48 -20.19 17.15 25.48
C SER A 48 -20.06 18.67 25.31
N GLU A 49 -19.77 19.42 26.37
CA GLU A 49 -19.56 20.88 26.32
C GLU A 49 -18.48 21.28 25.30
N GLU A 50 -17.48 20.42 25.05
CA GLU A 50 -16.47 20.62 24.00
C GLU A 50 -17.01 20.42 22.58
N CYS A 51 -18.05 19.60 22.41
CA CYS A 51 -18.70 19.39 21.11
C CYS A 51 -19.57 20.59 20.70
N VAL A 52 -19.94 21.47 21.64
CA VAL A 52 -20.67 22.72 21.35
C VAL A 52 -19.83 23.67 20.50
N ALA A 53 -18.51 23.71 20.72
CA ALA A 53 -17.59 24.50 19.90
C ALA A 53 -17.41 23.94 18.47
N LEU A 54 -17.73 22.65 18.27
CA LEU A 54 -17.68 21.95 16.99
C LEU A 54 -19.05 21.88 16.28
N ASP A 55 -20.12 22.34 16.94
CA ASP A 55 -21.46 22.42 16.36
C ASP A 55 -21.57 23.64 15.43
N LEU A 56 -21.43 23.39 14.13
CA LEU A 56 -21.38 24.44 13.10
C LEU A 56 -22.71 25.17 12.93
N ASP A 57 -23.86 24.55 13.26
CA ASP A 57 -25.18 25.15 13.08
C ASP A 57 -25.89 25.55 14.38
N GLY A 58 -25.28 25.26 15.54
CA GLY A 58 -25.83 25.55 16.86
C GLY A 58 -27.16 24.86 17.15
N GLN A 59 -27.56 23.89 16.32
CA GLN A 59 -28.81 23.13 16.40
C GLN A 59 -28.55 21.63 16.38
N GLY A 60 -27.33 21.20 16.73
CA GLY A 60 -26.94 19.80 16.76
C GLY A 60 -26.99 19.15 15.37
N GLY A 61 -26.67 19.89 14.31
CA GLY A 61 -26.63 19.40 12.93
C GLY A 61 -28.00 19.28 12.23
N ARG A 62 -29.08 19.75 12.85
CA ARG A 62 -30.45 19.69 12.27
C ARG A 62 -30.60 20.53 11.01
N THR A 63 -29.94 21.69 10.95
CA THR A 63 -29.98 22.56 9.76
C THR A 63 -29.23 21.91 8.63
N PHE A 64 -28.06 21.34 8.92
CA PHE A 64 -27.28 20.57 7.95
C PHE A 64 -28.09 19.41 7.37
N LEU A 65 -28.73 18.58 8.21
CA LEU A 65 -29.58 17.48 7.75
C LEU A 65 -30.73 17.96 6.86
N ARG A 66 -31.38 19.07 7.20
CA ARG A 66 -32.46 19.65 6.38
C ARG A 66 -31.96 20.09 5.01
N VAL A 67 -30.79 20.73 4.95
CA VAL A 67 -30.16 21.13 3.69
C VAL A 67 -29.84 19.90 2.85
N LEU A 68 -29.21 18.87 3.43
CA LEU A 68 -28.90 17.63 2.69
C LEU A 68 -30.15 16.95 2.14
N LEU A 69 -31.23 16.88 2.92
CA LEU A 69 -32.49 16.29 2.47
C LEU A 69 -33.11 17.09 1.32
N HIS A 70 -33.05 18.42 1.38
CA HIS A 70 -33.53 19.27 0.30
C HIS A 70 -32.70 19.10 -0.99
N LEU A 71 -31.37 19.03 -0.87
CA LEU A 71 -30.46 18.82 -2.00
C LEU A 71 -30.63 17.43 -2.65
N ALA A 72 -31.01 16.42 -1.88
CA ALA A 72 -31.29 15.08 -2.40
C ALA A 72 -32.56 15.01 -3.27
N MET A 73 -33.44 16.01 -3.18
CA MET A 73 -34.66 16.11 -3.99
C MET A 73 -34.47 16.97 -5.26
N HIS A 74 -33.24 17.39 -5.57
CA HIS A 74 -32.95 18.25 -6.71
C HIS A 74 -32.79 17.44 -8.02
N ASP A 75 -33.11 18.03 -9.17
CA ASP A 75 -33.01 17.37 -10.49
C ASP A 75 -31.57 17.24 -11.04
N TYR A 76 -30.55 17.59 -10.25
CA TYR A 76 -29.15 17.59 -10.71
C TYR A 76 -28.38 16.43 -10.07
N PRO A 77 -28.10 15.35 -10.81
CA PRO A 77 -27.59 14.09 -10.24
C PRO A 77 -26.29 14.21 -9.42
N PRO A 78 -25.27 14.99 -9.81
CA PRO A 78 -24.06 15.14 -9.01
C PRO A 78 -24.31 15.75 -7.62
N LEU A 79 -25.25 16.69 -7.52
CA LEU A 79 -25.62 17.33 -6.26
C LEU A 79 -26.39 16.37 -5.34
N VAL A 80 -27.31 15.58 -5.91
CA VAL A 80 -28.01 14.51 -5.18
C VAL A 80 -27.01 13.49 -4.65
N SER A 81 -26.05 13.04 -5.47
CA SER A 81 -25.02 12.10 -5.06
C SER A 81 -24.15 12.64 -3.93
N GLY A 82 -23.69 13.88 -4.03
CA GLY A 82 -22.93 14.54 -2.97
C GLY A 82 -23.72 14.70 -1.67
N ALA A 83 -24.99 15.10 -1.76
CA ALA A 83 -25.87 15.25 -0.60
C ALA A 83 -26.13 13.92 0.11
N LEU A 84 -26.40 12.85 -0.64
CA LEU A 84 -26.57 11.50 -0.09
C LEU A 84 -25.27 10.99 0.54
N HIS A 85 -24.12 11.21 -0.10
CA HIS A 85 -22.82 10.80 0.45
C HIS A 85 -22.56 11.44 1.83
N LEU A 86 -22.82 12.74 1.95
CA LEU A 86 -22.71 13.47 3.23
C LEU A 86 -23.74 12.97 4.26
N LEU A 87 -24.94 12.62 3.82
CA LEU A 87 -25.97 12.08 4.69
C LEU A 87 -25.55 10.73 5.27
N PHE A 88 -25.07 9.81 4.43
CA PHE A 88 -24.55 8.52 4.88
C PHE A 88 -23.37 8.69 5.84
N ARG A 89 -22.43 9.59 5.53
CA ARG A 89 -21.29 9.90 6.40
C ARG A 89 -21.72 10.46 7.75
N HIS A 90 -22.77 11.30 7.78
CA HIS A 90 -23.31 11.83 9.04
C HIS A 90 -23.85 10.74 9.96
N PHE A 91 -24.48 9.69 9.43
CA PHE A 91 -24.97 8.57 10.24
C PHE A 91 -23.92 7.48 10.49
N SER A 92 -22.87 7.42 9.66
CA SER A 92 -21.82 6.39 9.74
C SER A 92 -20.60 6.81 10.55
N GLN A 93 -20.65 7.98 11.21
CA GLN A 93 -19.51 8.57 11.92
C GLN A 93 -18.79 7.61 12.87
N ARG A 94 -19.54 6.89 13.73
CA ARG A 94 -18.95 5.92 14.68
C ARG A 94 -18.24 4.79 13.95
N GLN A 95 -18.89 4.23 12.94
CA GLN A 95 -18.33 3.14 12.15
C GLN A 95 -17.08 3.60 11.39
N GLU A 96 -17.11 4.78 10.76
CA GLU A 96 -15.96 5.34 10.06
C GLU A 96 -14.77 5.56 11.00
N VAL A 97 -15.00 6.15 12.18
CA VAL A 97 -13.95 6.35 13.18
C VAL A 97 -13.38 5.01 13.65
N LEU A 98 -14.22 4.02 13.94
CA LEU A 98 -13.75 2.69 14.34
C LEU A 98 -12.95 1.99 13.23
N GLN A 99 -13.38 2.10 11.97
CA GLN A 99 -12.65 1.53 10.84
C GLN A 99 -11.31 2.24 10.63
N ALA A 100 -11.28 3.58 10.75
CA ALA A 100 -10.04 4.34 10.70
C ALA A 100 -9.11 3.98 11.86
N PHE A 101 -9.64 3.84 13.09
CA PHE A 101 -8.87 3.49 14.28
C PHE A 101 -8.23 2.10 14.17
N LYS A 102 -8.91 1.12 13.54
CA LYS A 102 -8.33 -0.20 13.24
C LYS A 102 -7.11 -0.14 12.32
N GLN A 103 -7.00 0.90 11.49
CA GLN A 103 -5.88 1.12 10.58
C GLN A 103 -4.77 1.98 11.19
N VAL A 104 -5.00 2.56 12.38
CA VAL A 104 -3.98 3.36 13.08
C VAL A 104 -2.87 2.44 13.57
N GLN A 105 -1.64 2.86 13.33
CA GLN A 105 -0.45 2.18 13.81
C GLN A 105 0.36 3.08 14.74
N LEU A 106 0.68 2.58 15.92
CA LEU A 106 1.58 3.24 16.87
C LEU A 106 3.03 2.84 16.56
N LEU A 107 3.83 3.84 16.25
CA LEU A 107 5.27 3.73 16.01
C LEU A 107 6.01 4.39 17.17
N VAL A 108 7.06 3.75 17.66
CA VAL A 108 7.73 4.17 18.89
C VAL A 108 9.06 4.84 18.59
N SER A 109 9.82 4.33 17.62
CA SER A 109 11.13 4.87 17.24
C SER A 109 11.09 5.67 15.95
N ASP A 110 12.02 6.62 15.79
CA ASP A 110 12.19 7.37 14.54
C ASP A 110 12.53 6.44 13.36
N SER A 111 13.26 5.36 13.60
CA SER A 111 13.56 4.35 12.57
C SER A 111 12.30 3.62 12.10
N ASP A 112 11.31 3.40 12.97
CA ASP A 112 10.03 2.79 12.56
C ASP A 112 9.23 3.75 11.68
N VAL A 113 9.28 5.05 11.99
CA VAL A 113 8.64 6.11 11.19
C VAL A 113 9.26 6.20 9.81
N GLU A 114 10.59 6.17 9.71
CA GLU A 114 11.29 6.13 8.43
C GLU A 114 10.96 4.87 7.63
N SER A 115 10.96 3.70 8.29
CA SER A 115 10.59 2.42 7.67
C SER A 115 9.16 2.45 7.13
N TYR A 116 8.20 2.96 7.90
CA TYR A 116 6.81 3.11 7.48
C TYR A 116 6.68 4.03 6.26
N LYS A 117 7.35 5.20 6.27
CA LYS A 117 7.34 6.14 5.13
C LYS A 117 7.90 5.49 3.87
N GLN A 118 9.01 4.75 3.97
CA GLN A 118 9.61 4.05 2.85
C GLN A 118 8.68 2.94 2.32
N ILE A 119 8.15 2.09 3.19
CA ILE A 119 7.19 1.03 2.81
C ILE A 119 5.98 1.63 2.10
N LYS A 120 5.43 2.72 2.64
CA LYS A 120 4.24 3.37 2.09
C LYS A 120 4.52 3.95 0.70
N SER A 121 5.64 4.66 0.54
CA SER A 121 6.08 5.20 -0.75
C SER A 121 6.30 4.08 -1.78
N ASP A 122 6.99 3.01 -1.39
CA ASP A 122 7.29 1.88 -2.26
C ASP A 122 6.02 1.14 -2.68
N LEU A 123 5.07 0.95 -1.75
CA LEU A 123 3.78 0.34 -2.04
C LEU A 123 2.95 1.17 -3.02
N ASP A 124 2.93 2.50 -2.85
CA ASP A 124 2.15 3.39 -3.72
C ASP A 124 2.72 3.40 -5.15
N VAL A 125 4.04 3.31 -5.30
CA VAL A 125 4.71 3.14 -6.60
C VAL A 125 4.40 1.76 -7.19
N LEU A 126 4.56 0.69 -6.40
CA LEU A 126 4.31 -0.68 -6.84
C LEU A 126 2.87 -0.85 -7.33
N ARG A 127 1.89 -0.33 -6.58
CA ARG A 127 0.47 -0.37 -6.94
C ARG A 127 0.22 0.29 -8.29
N GLN A 128 0.75 1.49 -8.50
CA GLN A 128 0.62 2.21 -9.78
C GLN A 128 1.27 1.44 -10.94
N SER A 129 2.44 0.83 -10.71
CA SER A 129 3.10 0.02 -11.74
C SER A 129 2.31 -1.25 -12.06
N VAL A 130 1.70 -1.91 -11.07
CA VAL A 130 0.84 -3.10 -11.28
C VAL A 130 -0.44 -2.75 -12.05
N GLU A 131 -1.12 -1.66 -11.67
CA GLU A 131 -2.32 -1.16 -12.36
C GLU A 131 -2.03 -0.81 -13.83
N LYS A 132 -0.80 -0.38 -14.13
CA LYS A 132 -0.33 0.00 -15.48
C LYS A 132 0.54 -1.07 -16.14
N SER A 133 0.47 -2.31 -15.65
CA SER A 133 1.31 -3.44 -16.14
C SER A 133 1.23 -3.65 -17.65
N GLU A 134 0.08 -3.39 -18.27
CA GLU A 134 -0.08 -3.51 -19.72
C GLU A 134 0.85 -2.60 -20.56
N LEU A 135 1.37 -1.52 -19.97
CA LEU A 135 2.21 -0.54 -20.67
C LEU A 135 3.70 -0.93 -20.70
N TRP A 136 4.17 -1.65 -19.69
CA TRP A 136 5.61 -1.90 -19.52
C TRP A 136 6.00 -3.38 -19.56
N VAL A 137 5.06 -4.30 -19.34
CA VAL A 137 5.33 -5.73 -19.44
C VAL A 137 5.59 -6.13 -20.88
N TYR A 138 6.66 -6.90 -21.09
CA TYR A 138 7.03 -7.41 -22.40
C TYR A 138 5.90 -8.25 -23.01
N LYS A 139 5.56 -7.95 -24.26
CA LYS A 139 4.65 -8.76 -25.07
C LYS A 139 5.42 -9.28 -26.28
N SER A 140 5.38 -10.60 -26.48
CA SER A 140 5.98 -11.22 -27.66
C SER A 140 5.29 -10.75 -28.95
N LYS A 141 6.06 -10.53 -30.01
CA LYS A 141 5.56 -10.07 -31.33
C LYS A 141 4.54 -11.04 -31.95
N ALA A 142 4.55 -12.32 -31.56
CA ALA A 142 3.55 -13.30 -32.01
C ALA A 142 2.12 -12.97 -31.52
N SER A 143 1.98 -12.23 -30.41
CA SER A 143 0.69 -11.79 -29.89
C SER A 143 0.10 -10.61 -30.67
N GLU A 144 0.92 -9.81 -31.37
CA GLU A 144 0.44 -8.67 -32.16
C GLU A 144 -0.10 -9.09 -33.56
N GLU A 145 0.42 -10.18 -34.12
CA GLU A 145 -0.03 -10.66 -35.45
C GLU A 145 -1.44 -11.26 -35.47
N HIS A 146 -2.00 -11.63 -34.31
CA HIS A 146 -3.37 -12.15 -34.22
C HIS A 146 -4.45 -11.05 -34.20
N GLY A 147 -4.08 -9.79 -34.01
CA GLY A 147 -5.01 -8.65 -34.01
C GLY A 147 -5.11 -7.90 -35.34
N ASN A 148 -4.17 -8.09 -36.28
CA ASN A 148 -4.11 -7.27 -37.48
C ASN A 148 -3.68 -8.05 -38.74
N LYS A 149 -4.50 -9.02 -39.16
CA LYS A 149 -4.36 -9.66 -40.49
C LYS A 149 -5.36 -9.06 -41.48
N LYS A 150 -4.94 -8.00 -42.18
CA LYS A 150 -5.36 -7.80 -43.58
C LYS A 150 -4.28 -7.10 -44.42
N LYS A 151 -3.74 -7.92 -45.35
CA LYS A 151 -3.18 -7.59 -46.67
C LYS A 151 -1.69 -7.21 -46.78
N LYS A 152 -0.89 -8.29 -46.77
CA LYS A 152 0.20 -8.65 -47.69
C LYS A 152 0.38 -7.76 -48.94
N SER A 153 1.59 -7.23 -49.13
CA SER A 153 2.35 -7.30 -50.39
C SER A 153 3.84 -7.41 -50.08
N LYS A 154 4.51 -8.24 -50.89
CA LYS A 154 5.91 -8.70 -50.86
C LYS A 154 6.79 -7.74 -51.68
N GLU A 155 8.10 -7.73 -51.37
CA GLU A 155 9.31 -7.68 -52.24
C GLU A 155 10.46 -7.04 -51.39
N ASP A 156 11.45 -7.84 -50.98
CA ASP A 156 12.84 -7.97 -51.52
C ASP A 156 13.70 -6.74 -51.14
N GLU A 157 14.95 -6.76 -50.69
CA GLU A 157 16.09 -7.70 -50.67
C GLU A 157 17.08 -7.20 -49.57
N ASP A 158 17.87 -8.13 -49.02
CA ASP A 158 19.30 -8.06 -48.65
C ASP A 158 19.92 -6.82 -47.93
N ASP A 159 20.39 -6.98 -46.68
CA ASP A 159 21.74 -6.55 -46.27
C ASP A 159 22.22 -7.33 -45.02
N ALA A 160 23.53 -7.56 -44.98
CA ALA A 160 24.21 -8.58 -44.21
C ALA A 160 24.83 -8.07 -42.87
N THR A 161 25.16 -9.07 -42.02
CA THR A 161 26.15 -9.09 -40.91
C THR A 161 25.70 -8.75 -39.47
N PRO A 162 26.38 -9.29 -38.43
CA PRO A 162 26.72 -10.70 -38.22
C PRO A 162 26.23 -11.24 -36.86
N ARG A 163 25.89 -12.53 -36.84
CA ARG A 163 25.63 -13.34 -35.63
C ARG A 163 26.85 -13.34 -34.71
N LYS A 164 26.74 -12.80 -33.49
CA LYS A 164 27.69 -13.07 -32.41
C LYS A 164 27.18 -14.26 -31.58
N ALA A 165 27.97 -15.33 -31.58
CA ALA A 165 27.82 -16.48 -30.71
C ALA A 165 27.93 -16.08 -29.22
N PRO A 166 27.33 -16.85 -28.29
CA PRO A 166 27.33 -16.52 -26.87
C PRO A 166 28.72 -16.79 -26.27
N PRO A 167 29.30 -15.86 -25.48
CA PRO A 167 30.49 -16.18 -24.71
C PRO A 167 30.09 -17.00 -23.48
N GLN A 168 30.65 -18.20 -23.36
CA GLN A 168 30.60 -18.98 -22.14
C GLN A 168 31.53 -18.40 -21.06
N LEU A 169 30.97 -18.37 -19.85
CA LEU A 169 31.54 -18.29 -18.50
C LEU A 169 33.02 -17.91 -18.31
N SER A 170 33.22 -16.85 -17.53
CA SER A 170 34.27 -16.80 -16.50
C SER A 170 33.69 -16.25 -15.21
N THR A 171 33.75 -17.07 -14.16
CA THR A 171 33.42 -16.78 -12.77
C THR A 171 34.32 -15.68 -12.19
N THR A 172 33.73 -14.62 -11.61
CA THR A 172 33.98 -14.08 -10.25
C THR A 172 33.35 -12.67 -10.12
N ASP A 173 32.49 -12.50 -9.10
CA ASP A 173 32.15 -11.26 -8.39
C ASP A 173 31.33 -10.13 -9.04
N LYS A 174 30.31 -10.44 -9.84
CA LYS A 174 29.13 -9.56 -10.03
C LYS A 174 27.83 -10.38 -10.19
N LYS A 175 27.10 -10.63 -9.09
CA LYS A 175 25.72 -11.16 -9.15
C LYS A 175 24.77 -10.05 -9.63
N GLY A 176 24.73 -9.79 -10.93
CA GLY A 176 23.67 -8.96 -11.53
C GLY A 176 22.46 -9.84 -11.88
N SER A 177 21.26 -9.36 -11.62
CA SER A 177 20.02 -9.99 -12.11
C SER A 177 19.93 -9.87 -13.65
N ALA A 178 19.06 -10.65 -14.28
CA ALA A 178 18.72 -10.49 -15.70
C ALA A 178 18.31 -9.05 -16.05
N ILE A 179 17.73 -8.32 -15.09
CA ILE A 179 17.40 -6.90 -15.23
C ILE A 179 18.66 -6.01 -15.18
N ASP A 180 19.60 -6.30 -14.26
CA ASP A 180 20.84 -5.52 -14.11
C ASP A 180 21.83 -5.74 -15.25
N LEU A 181 21.80 -6.94 -15.84
CA LEU A 181 22.64 -7.37 -16.95
C LEU A 181 21.97 -7.14 -18.32
N ASP A 182 20.77 -6.54 -18.33
CA ASP A 182 19.94 -6.27 -19.51
C ASP A 182 19.73 -7.53 -20.39
N ILE A 183 19.64 -8.70 -19.74
CA ILE A 183 19.44 -10.00 -20.38
C ILE A 183 17.94 -10.15 -20.67
N GLY A 184 17.56 -10.07 -21.94
CA GLY A 184 16.19 -10.26 -22.40
C GLY A 184 15.95 -9.67 -23.78
N PRO A 185 14.70 -9.76 -24.29
CA PRO A 185 14.34 -9.12 -25.55
C PRO A 185 14.51 -7.58 -25.48
N PRO A 186 14.74 -6.90 -26.62
CA PRO A 186 14.88 -5.45 -26.64
C PRO A 186 13.62 -4.77 -26.09
N LEU A 187 13.81 -3.88 -25.12
CA LEU A 187 12.76 -3.08 -24.50
C LEU A 187 12.91 -1.60 -24.82
N HIS A 188 11.81 -0.85 -24.74
CA HIS A 188 11.88 0.61 -24.70
C HIS A 188 12.48 1.07 -23.37
N ALA A 189 13.16 2.22 -23.34
CA ALA A 189 13.84 2.74 -22.15
C ALA A 189 12.89 2.82 -20.94
N ASP A 190 11.68 3.35 -21.14
CA ASP A 190 10.66 3.46 -20.10
C ASP A 190 10.26 2.11 -19.49
N GLN A 191 10.21 1.05 -20.31
CA GLN A 191 9.87 -0.30 -19.83
C GLN A 191 11.00 -0.86 -18.96
N ALA A 192 12.25 -0.71 -19.41
CA ALA A 192 13.42 -1.15 -18.66
C ALA A 192 13.53 -0.42 -17.30
N GLU A 193 13.18 0.87 -17.25
CA GLU A 193 13.11 1.63 -16.01
C GLU A 193 12.05 1.09 -15.04
N GLU A 194 10.87 0.71 -15.52
CA GLU A 194 9.82 0.10 -14.69
C GLU A 194 10.26 -1.26 -14.11
N TYR A 195 10.84 -2.15 -14.93
CA TYR A 195 11.38 -3.43 -14.43
C TYR A 195 12.39 -3.20 -13.30
N LYS A 196 13.33 -2.27 -13.51
CA LYS A 196 14.35 -1.94 -12.51
C LYS A 196 13.73 -1.33 -11.25
N LYS A 197 12.74 -0.45 -11.39
CA LYS A 197 12.04 0.19 -10.27
C LYS A 197 11.34 -0.84 -9.39
N ILE A 198 10.57 -1.74 -9.99
CA ILE A 198 9.84 -2.81 -9.27
C ILE A 198 10.82 -3.78 -8.61
N GLN A 199 11.88 -4.17 -9.31
CA GLN A 199 12.92 -5.03 -8.75
C GLN A 199 13.52 -4.44 -7.46
N GLN A 200 13.87 -3.15 -7.50
CA GLN A 200 14.44 -2.47 -6.34
C GLN A 200 13.44 -2.37 -5.17
N ILE A 201 12.16 -2.19 -5.46
CA ILE A 201 11.09 -2.21 -4.45
C ILE A 201 11.01 -3.59 -3.78
N LEU A 202 10.90 -4.67 -4.56
CA LEU A 202 10.80 -6.03 -4.03
C LEU A 202 12.02 -6.42 -3.19
N ILE A 203 13.23 -6.07 -3.64
CA ILE A 203 14.47 -6.30 -2.87
C ILE A 203 14.44 -5.55 -1.54
N ARG A 204 14.02 -4.29 -1.53
CA ARG A 204 13.89 -3.50 -0.30
C ARG A 204 12.86 -4.13 0.65
N MET A 205 11.70 -4.53 0.14
CA MET A 205 10.66 -5.21 0.93
C MET A 205 11.16 -6.53 1.53
N ASN A 206 11.85 -7.36 0.76
CA ASN A 206 12.44 -8.61 1.27
C ASN A 206 13.47 -8.37 2.38
N LYS A 207 14.30 -7.32 2.24
CA LYS A 207 15.26 -6.91 3.27
C LYS A 207 14.58 -6.42 4.55
N LEU A 208 13.36 -5.90 4.47
CA LEU A 208 12.56 -5.54 5.65
C LEU A 208 11.96 -6.77 6.34
N CYS A 209 11.79 -7.90 5.65
CA CYS A 209 11.27 -9.13 6.25
C CYS A 209 12.29 -9.86 7.15
N ILE A 210 13.58 -9.79 6.82
CA ILE A 210 14.62 -10.60 7.46
C ILE A 210 15.88 -9.81 7.80
N GLN A 211 16.63 -10.29 8.80
CA GLN A 211 17.95 -9.78 9.13
C GLN A 211 18.95 -10.94 9.22
N THR A 212 20.04 -10.84 8.47
CA THR A 212 21.13 -11.82 8.53
C THR A 212 22.16 -11.36 9.54
N ILE A 213 22.31 -12.10 10.64
CA ILE A 213 23.31 -11.83 11.68
C ILE A 213 24.15 -13.09 11.85
N GLY A 214 25.45 -13.01 11.56
CA GLY A 214 26.39 -14.14 11.73
C GLY A 214 26.03 -15.38 10.90
N GLY A 215 25.44 -15.20 9.71
CA GLY A 215 24.99 -16.31 8.86
C GLY A 215 23.62 -16.91 9.22
N GLN A 216 22.99 -16.46 10.31
CA GLN A 216 21.62 -16.85 10.67
C GLN A 216 20.60 -15.81 10.19
N ILE A 217 19.52 -16.30 9.57
CA ILE A 217 18.38 -15.49 9.15
C ILE A 217 17.42 -15.36 10.32
N LYS A 218 17.19 -14.14 10.80
CA LYS A 218 16.21 -13.82 11.85
C LYS A 218 15.05 -13.00 11.29
N PRO A 219 13.80 -13.28 11.68
CA PRO A 219 12.64 -12.51 11.23
C PRO A 219 12.62 -11.13 11.89
N ARG A 220 12.39 -10.10 11.07
CA ARG A 220 12.16 -8.73 11.52
C ARG A 220 10.69 -8.54 11.88
N LYS A 221 10.31 -8.96 13.09
CA LYS A 221 8.90 -9.06 13.51
C LYS A 221 8.13 -7.74 13.40
N HIS A 222 8.78 -6.61 13.69
CA HIS A 222 8.13 -5.29 13.66
C HIS A 222 7.83 -4.87 12.22
N GLU A 223 8.81 -4.96 11.33
CA GLU A 223 8.70 -4.63 9.91
C GLU A 223 7.74 -5.58 9.18
N GLN A 224 7.75 -6.87 9.50
CA GLN A 224 6.75 -7.81 8.97
C GLN A 224 5.32 -7.43 9.38
N ARG A 225 5.13 -6.92 10.61
CA ARG A 225 3.82 -6.42 11.05
C ARG A 225 3.42 -5.15 10.30
N LEU A 226 4.35 -4.23 10.08
CA LEU A 226 4.15 -3.04 9.24
C LEU A 226 3.70 -3.42 7.82
N LEU A 227 4.43 -4.32 7.16
CA LEU A 227 4.13 -4.78 5.81
C LEU A 227 2.72 -5.40 5.70
N ARG A 228 2.29 -6.18 6.72
CA ARG A 228 0.94 -6.74 6.79
C ARG A 228 -0.13 -5.66 6.98
N ASN A 229 0.07 -4.76 7.94
CA ASN A 229 -0.90 -3.71 8.27
C ASN A 229 -1.12 -2.73 7.12
N VAL A 230 -0.06 -2.40 6.39
CA VAL A 230 -0.12 -1.50 5.23
C VAL A 230 -0.71 -2.21 3.99
N GLY A 231 -0.78 -3.54 3.99
CA GLY A 231 -1.39 -4.32 2.92
C GLY A 231 -0.47 -4.58 1.73
N VAL A 232 0.85 -4.68 1.94
CA VAL A 232 1.81 -4.93 0.85
C VAL A 232 1.53 -6.24 0.13
N HIS A 233 1.16 -7.27 0.89
CA HIS A 233 0.82 -8.60 0.37
C HIS A 233 -0.29 -8.58 -0.69
N THR A 234 -1.28 -7.69 -0.60
CA THR A 234 -2.36 -7.65 -1.60
C THR A 234 -1.82 -7.21 -2.96
N VAL A 235 -0.98 -6.17 -2.97
CA VAL A 235 -0.39 -5.65 -4.21
C VAL A 235 0.62 -6.63 -4.80
N VAL A 236 1.35 -7.37 -3.96
CA VAL A 236 2.24 -8.44 -4.42
C VAL A 236 1.44 -9.59 -5.06
N LEU A 237 0.29 -9.97 -4.50
CA LEU A 237 -0.61 -10.94 -5.13
C LEU A 237 -1.18 -10.44 -6.45
N ASP A 238 -1.49 -9.14 -6.55
CA ASP A 238 -1.93 -8.52 -7.81
C ASP A 238 -0.81 -8.55 -8.86
N LEU A 239 0.45 -8.28 -8.46
CA LEU A 239 1.63 -8.40 -9.33
C LEU A 239 1.79 -9.83 -9.86
N LEU A 240 1.64 -10.84 -9.01
CA LEU A 240 1.75 -12.25 -9.39
C LEU A 240 0.68 -12.69 -10.41
N GLN A 241 -0.44 -11.97 -10.50
CA GLN A 241 -1.51 -12.23 -11.46
C GLN A 241 -1.30 -11.54 -12.81
N VAL A 242 -0.28 -10.69 -12.95
CA VAL A 242 0.02 -10.00 -14.21
C VAL A 242 0.43 -11.02 -15.29
N PRO A 243 -0.25 -11.06 -16.45
CA PRO A 243 0.08 -11.98 -17.52
C PRO A 243 1.39 -11.58 -18.21
N PHE A 244 2.28 -12.54 -18.45
CA PHE A 244 3.56 -12.33 -19.12
C PHE A 244 4.02 -13.57 -19.89
N ASP A 245 5.01 -13.40 -20.79
CA ASP A 245 5.62 -14.53 -21.50
C ASP A 245 6.73 -15.17 -20.64
N ALA A 246 6.42 -16.28 -19.97
CA ALA A 246 7.38 -16.96 -19.11
C ALA A 246 8.63 -17.52 -19.84
N LYS A 247 8.59 -17.68 -21.17
CA LYS A 247 9.72 -18.20 -21.95
C LYS A 247 10.63 -17.10 -22.44
N GLU A 248 10.06 -15.97 -22.86
CA GLU A 248 10.81 -14.86 -23.47
C GLU A 248 11.16 -13.75 -22.47
N ASP A 249 10.30 -13.49 -21.48
CA ASP A 249 10.50 -12.42 -20.51
C ASP A 249 11.25 -12.89 -19.25
N VAL A 250 12.57 -13.00 -19.40
CA VAL A 250 13.48 -13.36 -18.31
C VAL A 250 13.48 -12.32 -17.18
N ARG A 251 13.17 -11.04 -17.49
CA ARG A 251 13.13 -9.95 -16.51
C ARG A 251 11.94 -10.10 -15.59
N MET A 252 10.77 -10.40 -16.15
CA MET A 252 9.58 -10.69 -15.35
C MET A 252 9.75 -11.94 -14.51
N ASN A 253 10.39 -12.99 -15.03
CA ASN A 253 10.69 -14.19 -14.23
C ASN A 253 11.48 -13.85 -12.95
N GLU A 254 12.42 -12.90 -13.00
CA GLU A 254 13.12 -12.46 -11.80
C GLU A 254 12.20 -11.67 -10.84
N LEU A 255 11.33 -10.79 -11.36
CA LEU A 255 10.35 -10.09 -10.52
C LEU A 255 9.42 -11.08 -9.82
N MET A 256 8.93 -12.08 -10.54
CA MET A 256 8.10 -13.16 -9.99
C MET A 256 8.86 -13.93 -8.92
N ARG A 257 10.13 -14.25 -9.13
CA ARG A 257 10.98 -14.90 -8.12
C ARG A 257 11.08 -14.06 -6.85
N LEU A 258 11.36 -12.77 -6.98
CA LEU A 258 11.45 -11.84 -5.84
C LEU A 258 10.12 -11.67 -5.11
N ALA A 259 9.00 -11.69 -5.83
CA ALA A 259 7.64 -11.62 -5.29
C ALA A 259 7.22 -12.91 -4.56
N HIS A 260 7.71 -14.08 -5.00
CA HIS A 260 7.51 -15.35 -4.27
C HIS A 260 8.44 -15.48 -3.05
N ASP A 261 9.64 -14.90 -3.11
CA ASP A 261 10.56 -14.83 -1.97
C ASP A 261 10.00 -13.94 -0.84
N PHE A 262 9.13 -12.97 -1.17
CA PHE A 262 8.47 -12.04 -0.24
C PHE A 262 7.35 -12.71 0.58
#